data_AF-A0A3D4E7C3-F1
#
_entry.id   AF-A0A3D4E7C3-F1
#
_cell.length_a   1.000
_cell.length_b   1.000
_cell.length_c   1.000
_cell.angle_alpha   90.00
_cell.angle_beta   90.00
_cell.angle_gamma   90.00
#
_symmetry.space_group_name_H-M   'P 1'
#
loop_
_entity.id
_entity.type
_entity.pdbx_description
1 polymer ?
#
loop_
_entity_poly.entity_id
_entity_poly.type
_entity_poly.pdbx_seq_one_letter_code
_entity_poly.pdbx_strand_id
1 'polypeptide(L)'
;MSENIANFPQNGEEETNTPAVEPRDVGGVAGQRLKAFIDRVERLEEEKKALAEDIKEVYAEAKGVGFDAKTIRKIVSLRKMEPEKRNEEEELLDLYKTAIGMI
;
A
#
# COMPACT_ATOMS: atom_id res chain seq x y z
N MET A 1 49.11 50.15 43.72
CA MET A 1 47.67 50.12 44.03
C MET A 1 46.94 49.99 42.71
N SER A 2 45.89 49.15 42.69
CA SER A 2 44.89 48.92 41.61
C SER A 2 45.42 48.44 40.25
N GLU A 3 44.86 47.44 39.57
CA GLU A 3 43.71 46.55 39.78
C GLU A 3 43.85 45.38 38.78
N ASN A 4 43.43 44.18 39.18
CA ASN A 4 43.14 43.06 38.28
C ASN A 4 41.94 43.41 37.40
N ILE A 5 41.85 42.85 36.18
CA ILE A 5 40.71 42.07 35.68
C ILE A 5 41.14 41.39 34.36
N ALA A 6 40.99 40.07 34.32
CA ALA A 6 41.22 39.24 33.15
C ALA A 6 40.27 39.62 32.01
N ASN A 7 40.79 39.89 30.82
CA ASN A 7 39.99 39.93 29.60
C ASN A 7 40.25 38.66 28.79
N PHE A 8 39.35 37.68 28.94
CA PHE A 8 39.25 36.50 28.09
C PHE A 8 38.75 36.95 26.70
N PRO A 9 39.46 36.66 25.59
CA PRO A 9 38.90 36.89 24.27
C PRO A 9 37.72 35.93 24.03
N GLN A 10 36.60 36.51 23.65
CA GLN A 10 35.32 35.85 23.44
C GLN A 10 35.37 34.86 22.29
N ASN A 11 34.64 33.76 22.49
CA ASN A 11 34.37 32.69 21.56
C ASN A 11 34.11 33.23 20.14
N GLY A 12 34.91 32.78 19.18
CA GLY A 12 34.61 32.95 17.76
C GLY A 12 33.28 32.28 17.47
N GLU A 13 32.29 33.10 17.15
CA GLU A 13 30.97 32.68 16.74
C GLU A 13 31.10 31.80 15.49
N GLU A 14 30.72 30.53 15.62
CA GLU A 14 30.44 29.66 14.48
C GLU A 14 29.24 30.24 13.73
N GLU A 15 29.50 31.11 12.76
CA GLU A 15 28.52 31.40 11.71
C GLU A 15 28.43 30.16 10.80
N THR A 16 27.67 29.16 11.28
CA THR A 16 27.12 28.13 10.41
C THR A 16 26.18 28.83 9.44
N ASN A 17 26.70 29.19 8.26
CA ASN A 17 25.91 29.64 7.13
C ASN A 17 25.08 28.45 6.62
N THR A 18 24.05 28.10 7.38
CA THR A 18 22.98 27.20 6.94
C THR A 18 22.14 28.03 6.00
N PRO A 19 22.09 27.73 4.67
CA PRO A 19 21.18 28.43 3.80
C PRO A 19 19.77 28.15 4.32
N ALA A 20 19.06 29.20 4.74
CA ALA A 20 17.66 29.13 5.08
C ALA A 20 16.95 28.50 3.87
N VAL A 21 16.36 27.31 4.07
CA VAL A 21 15.56 26.66 3.04
C VAL A 21 14.30 27.50 2.89
N GLU A 22 14.32 28.42 1.93
CA GLU A 22 13.15 29.16 1.45
C GLU A 22 11.98 28.17 1.32
N PRO A 23 10.79 28.47 1.88
CA PRO A 23 9.64 27.61 1.74
C PRO A 23 9.33 27.49 0.25
N ARG A 24 9.60 26.31 -0.34
CA ARG A 24 9.23 26.04 -1.73
C ARG A 24 7.75 26.34 -1.86
N ASP A 25 7.40 27.25 -2.76
CA ASP A 25 6.02 27.67 -3.02
C ASP A 25 5.25 26.53 -3.71
N VAL A 26 5.02 25.45 -2.97
CA VAL A 26 4.27 24.26 -3.38
C VAL A 26 2.77 24.55 -3.44
N GLY A 27 2.34 25.73 -2.97
CA GLY A 27 0.95 26.17 -2.98
C GLY A 27 0.41 26.60 -4.36
N GLY A 28 1.29 26.77 -5.37
CA GLY A 28 0.92 27.17 -6.72
C GLY A 28 0.30 26.06 -7.60
N VAL A 29 0.57 26.11 -8.91
CA VAL A 29 0.07 25.13 -9.92
C VAL A 29 0.41 23.67 -9.55
N ALA A 30 1.55 23.44 -8.88
CA ALA A 30 1.96 22.12 -8.41
C ALA A 30 1.00 21.57 -7.34
N GLY A 31 0.58 22.39 -6.38
CA GLY A 31 -0.38 22.01 -5.34
C GLY A 31 -1.77 21.72 -5.91
N GLN A 32 -2.24 22.52 -6.87
CA GLN A 32 -3.52 22.28 -7.55
C GLN A 32 -3.51 20.97 -8.34
N ARG A 33 -2.40 20.67 -9.03
CA ARG A 33 -2.25 19.41 -9.78
C ARG A 33 -2.19 18.20 -8.84
N LEU A 34 -1.49 18.31 -7.71
CA LEU A 34 -1.46 17.27 -6.68
C LEU A 34 -2.86 17.01 -6.13
N LYS A 35 -3.61 18.07 -5.77
CA LYS A 35 -5.00 17.95 -5.31
C LYS A 35 -5.87 17.22 -6.34
N ALA A 36 -5.77 17.56 -7.62
CA ALA A 36 -6.52 16.87 -8.68
C ALA A 36 -6.13 15.38 -8.85
N PHE A 37 -4.93 14.96 -8.49
CA PHE A 37 -4.58 13.54 -8.42
C PHE A 37 -5.22 12.86 -7.19
N ILE A 38 -5.14 13.51 -6.02
CA ILE A 38 -5.71 13.00 -4.76
C ILE A 38 -7.22 12.81 -4.89
N ASP A 39 -7.95 13.85 -5.32
CA ASP A 39 -9.41 13.82 -5.46
C ASP A 39 -9.86 12.67 -6.40
N ARG A 40 -9.08 12.40 -7.47
CA ARG A 40 -9.36 11.29 -8.39
C ARG A 40 -9.10 9.92 -7.76
N VAL A 41 -8.04 9.78 -6.98
CA VAL A 41 -7.71 8.53 -6.28
C VAL A 41 -8.74 8.25 -5.19
N GLU A 42 -9.14 9.25 -4.42
CA GLU A 42 -10.16 9.09 -3.36
C GLU A 42 -11.50 8.61 -3.94
N ARG A 43 -11.97 9.23 -5.03
CA ARG A 43 -13.16 8.75 -5.75
C ARG A 43 -13.03 7.30 -6.23
N LEU A 44 -11.86 6.91 -6.74
CA LEU A 44 -11.61 5.53 -7.19
C LEU A 44 -11.55 4.54 -6.00
N GLU A 45 -11.02 4.93 -4.85
CA GLU A 45 -11.03 4.09 -3.64
C GLU A 45 -12.45 3.94 -3.07
N GLU A 46 -13.29 4.97 -3.16
CA GLU A 46 -14.72 4.86 -2.83
C GLU A 46 -15.46 3.89 -3.76
N GLU A 47 -15.27 4.01 -5.08
CA GLU A 47 -15.85 3.08 -6.06
C GLU A 47 -15.38 1.64 -5.83
N LYS A 48 -14.08 1.46 -5.58
CA LYS A 48 -13.50 0.15 -5.26
C LYS A 48 -14.07 -0.43 -3.96
N LYS A 49 -14.34 0.41 -2.94
CA LYS A 49 -14.98 -0.02 -1.70
C LYS A 49 -16.42 -0.48 -1.95
N ALA A 50 -17.21 0.30 -2.71
CA ALA A 50 -18.57 -0.09 -3.07
C ALA A 50 -18.59 -1.44 -3.82
N LEU A 51 -17.72 -1.61 -4.82
CA LEU A 51 -17.59 -2.87 -5.54
C LEU A 51 -17.16 -4.04 -4.64
N ALA A 52 -16.29 -3.78 -3.65
CA ALA A 52 -15.88 -4.80 -2.69
C ALA A 52 -17.03 -5.22 -1.75
N GLU A 53 -17.91 -4.28 -1.40
CA GLU A 53 -19.13 -4.54 -0.63
C GLU A 53 -20.11 -5.39 -1.45
N ASP A 54 -20.37 -5.03 -2.72
CA ASP A 54 -21.21 -5.82 -3.64
C ASP A 54 -20.70 -7.26 -3.78
N ILE A 55 -19.38 -7.43 -4.00
CA ILE A 55 -18.76 -8.76 -4.09
C ILE A 55 -18.97 -9.56 -2.79
N LYS A 56 -18.89 -8.90 -1.63
CA LYS A 56 -19.11 -9.55 -0.34
C LYS A 56 -20.55 -9.99 -0.17
N GLU A 57 -21.52 -9.20 -0.62
CA GLU A 57 -22.94 -9.55 -0.63
C GLU A 57 -23.21 -10.78 -1.49
N VAL A 58 -22.66 -10.84 -2.71
CA VAL A 58 -22.77 -12.03 -3.58
C VAL A 58 -22.20 -13.30 -2.89
N TYR A 59 -21.06 -13.19 -2.21
CA TYR A 59 -20.54 -14.32 -1.44
C TYR A 59 -21.42 -14.70 -0.23
N ALA A 60 -22.12 -13.73 0.37
CA ALA A 60 -23.05 -13.97 1.47
C ALA A 60 -24.33 -14.64 0.97
N GLU A 61 -24.87 -14.22 -0.17
CA GLU A 61 -26.00 -14.86 -0.85
C GLU A 61 -25.67 -16.32 -1.20
N ALA A 62 -24.51 -16.56 -1.82
CA ALA A 62 -24.03 -17.90 -2.15
C ALA A 62 -23.97 -18.80 -0.90
N LYS A 63 -23.54 -18.25 0.25
CA LYS A 63 -23.56 -18.95 1.53
C LYS A 63 -24.99 -19.22 2.03
N GLY A 64 -25.90 -18.26 1.86
CA GLY A 64 -27.31 -18.40 2.24
C GLY A 64 -28.04 -19.52 1.50
N VAL A 65 -27.66 -19.78 0.24
CA VAL A 65 -28.21 -20.89 -0.56
C VAL A 65 -27.44 -22.21 -0.38
N GLY A 66 -26.41 -22.25 0.47
CA GLY A 66 -25.71 -23.48 0.87
C GLY A 66 -24.35 -23.74 0.21
N PHE A 67 -23.81 -22.82 -0.59
CA PHE A 67 -22.44 -22.97 -1.13
C PHE A 67 -21.37 -22.56 -0.11
N ASP A 68 -20.22 -23.23 -0.15
CA ASP A 68 -19.05 -22.81 0.62
C ASP A 68 -18.33 -21.62 -0.05
N ALA A 69 -18.44 -20.45 0.58
CA ALA A 69 -17.83 -19.23 0.08
C ALA A 69 -16.29 -19.29 -0.02
N LYS A 70 -15.60 -20.16 0.76
CA LYS A 70 -14.14 -20.33 0.64
C LYS A 70 -13.79 -21.04 -0.67
N THR A 71 -14.52 -22.10 -0.99
CA THR A 71 -14.35 -22.86 -2.23
C THR A 71 -14.66 -22.00 -3.45
N ILE A 72 -15.73 -21.19 -3.43
CA ILE A 72 -16.01 -20.25 -4.54
C ILE A 72 -14.86 -19.26 -4.74
N ARG A 73 -14.31 -18.67 -3.66
CA ARG A 73 -13.16 -17.76 -3.77
C ARG A 73 -11.94 -18.45 -4.40
N LYS A 74 -11.68 -19.71 -4.03
CA LYS A 74 -10.62 -20.51 -4.65
C LYS A 74 -10.86 -20.69 -6.15
N ILE A 75 -12.10 -21.03 -6.55
CA ILE A 75 -12.47 -21.17 -7.97
C ILE A 75 -12.28 -19.84 -8.72
N VAL A 76 -12.73 -18.70 -8.16
CA VAL A 76 -12.53 -17.39 -8.78
C VAL A 76 -11.05 -17.05 -8.95
N SER A 77 -10.20 -17.39 -7.97
CA SER A 77 -8.75 -17.24 -8.08
C SER A 77 -8.16 -18.11 -9.20
N LEU A 78 -8.55 -19.39 -9.26
CA LEU A 78 -8.10 -20.31 -10.31
C LEU A 78 -8.54 -19.84 -11.71
N ARG A 79 -9.73 -19.25 -11.83
CA ARG A 79 -10.26 -18.72 -13.10
C ARG A 79 -9.52 -17.46 -13.59
N LYS A 80 -8.75 -16.80 -12.75
CA LYS A 80 -7.89 -15.66 -13.13
C LYS A 80 -6.51 -16.10 -13.63
N MET A 81 -6.16 -17.38 -13.47
CA MET A 81 -4.89 -17.93 -13.91
C MET A 81 -5.00 -18.41 -15.36
N GLU A 82 -3.86 -18.43 -16.05
CA GLU A 82 -3.78 -19.03 -17.39
C GLU A 82 -4.13 -20.52 -17.33
N PRO A 83 -4.93 -21.05 -18.29
CA PRO A 83 -5.38 -22.44 -18.26
C PRO A 83 -4.24 -23.47 -18.19
N GLU A 84 -3.17 -23.24 -18.96
CA GLU A 84 -1.99 -24.13 -19.00
C GLU A 84 -1.30 -24.17 -17.64
N LYS A 85 -1.06 -23.01 -17.04
CA LYS A 85 -0.45 -22.90 -15.71
C LYS A 85 -1.29 -23.59 -14.64
N ARG A 86 -2.62 -23.43 -14.69
CA ARG A 86 -3.53 -24.11 -13.76
C ARG A 86 -3.41 -25.63 -13.89
N ASN A 87 -3.38 -26.15 -15.12
CA ASN A 87 -3.29 -27.58 -15.35
C ASN A 87 -1.94 -28.14 -14.86
N GLU A 88 -0.83 -27.45 -15.13
CA GLU A 88 0.51 -27.83 -14.65
C GLU A 88 0.55 -27.88 -13.10
N GLU A 89 0.00 -26.86 -12.43
CA GLU A 89 -0.07 -26.84 -10.97
C GLU A 89 -0.98 -27.97 -10.41
N GLU A 90 -2.08 -28.29 -11.09
CA GLU A 90 -2.98 -29.39 -10.71
C GLU A 90 -2.30 -30.76 -10.86
N GLU A 91 -1.59 -31.00 -11.96
CA GLU A 91 -0.81 -32.22 -12.19
C GLU A 91 0.30 -32.40 -11.14
N LEU A 92 1.04 -31.34 -10.84
CA LEU A 92 2.07 -31.37 -9.79
C LEU A 92 1.47 -31.64 -8.40
N LEU A 93 0.33 -31.01 -8.10
CA LEU A 93 -0.36 -31.22 -6.82
C LEU A 93 -0.83 -32.67 -6.68
N ASP A 94 -1.37 -33.26 -7.74
CA ASP A 94 -1.85 -34.64 -7.74
C ASP A 94 -0.70 -35.64 -7.58
N LEU A 95 0.41 -35.41 -8.29
CA LEU A 95 1.65 -36.18 -8.12
C LEU A 95 2.12 -36.16 -6.66
N TYR A 96 2.15 -34.98 -6.03
CA TYR A 96 2.59 -34.85 -4.64
C TYR A 96 1.63 -35.51 -3.65
N LYS A 97 0.31 -35.39 -3.85
CA LYS A 97 -0.68 -36.10 -3.03
C LYS A 97 -0.53 -37.62 -3.14
N THR A 98 -0.31 -38.12 -4.35
CA THR A 98 -0.05 -39.55 -4.58
C THR A 98 1.18 -40.01 -3.79
N ALA A 99 2.28 -39.26 -3.87
CA ALA A 99 3.53 -39.60 -3.21
C ALA A 99 3.42 -39.69 -1.68
N ILE A 100 2.48 -38.96 -1.07
CA ILE A 100 2.23 -38.97 0.38
C ILE A 100 0.97 -39.76 0.79
N GLY A 101 0.31 -40.46 -0.13
CA GLY A 101 -0.86 -41.28 0.16
C GLY A 101 -2.12 -40.50 0.52
N MET A 102 -2.30 -39.29 -0.04
CA MET A 102 -3.46 -38.41 0.17
C MET A 102 -4.54 -38.52 -0.93
N ILE A 103 -4.60 -39.65 -1.65
CA ILE A 103 -5.61 -39.97 -2.67
C ILE A 103 -6.69 -40.88 -2.10
#